data_AF-A0A6N6WTA7-F1
#
_entry.id   AF-A0A6N6WTA7-F1
#
_cell.length_a   1.000
_cell.length_b   1.000
_cell.length_c   1.000
_cell.angle_alpha   90.00
_cell.angle_beta   90.00
_cell.angle_gamma   90.00
#
_symmetry.space_group_name_H-M   'P 1'
#
loop_
_entity.id
_entity.type
_entity.pdbx_description
1 polymer ?
#
loop_
_entity_poly.entity_id
_entity_poly.type
_entity_poly.pdbx_seq_one_letter_code
_entity_poly.pdbx_strand_id
1 'polypeptide(L)'
;MKKNSYLLSCLAIAVSSACHAEVLTYPDPLGSSQSDFGGTGLLQMPNARIAPEGEFSVNYRDNDQYRFYSTSVALFPWLEGTIRYTDVRTRKYSQWEDFSGDQSYKDKSFDFKLRLWEEGYWLPQVAFGKRDIAGTGLFDGEYLVASKQAGPFDFTLGMAWGYAGNAGNITNPFCRVSDKYCHRAESHDAGD
;
A
#
# COMPACT_ATOMS: atom_id res chain seq x y z
N MET A 1 24.03 -24.98 41.66
CA MET A 1 23.94 -24.58 40.24
C MET A 1 22.90 -25.34 39.40
N LYS A 2 22.23 -26.42 39.86
CA LYS A 2 21.27 -27.20 39.04
C LYS A 2 19.84 -26.63 38.93
N LYS A 3 19.44 -25.69 39.80
CA LYS A 3 18.04 -25.21 39.89
C LYS A 3 17.63 -24.29 38.71
N ASN A 4 18.58 -23.54 38.14
CA ASN A 4 18.30 -22.63 37.02
C ASN A 4 18.10 -23.36 35.69
N SER A 5 18.66 -24.57 35.52
CA SER A 5 18.53 -25.35 34.29
C SER A 5 17.09 -25.84 34.07
N TYR A 6 16.39 -26.24 35.14
CA TYR A 6 14.98 -26.68 35.04
C TYR A 6 14.02 -25.51 34.75
N LEU A 7 14.33 -24.32 35.27
CA LEU A 7 13.56 -23.10 35.02
C LEU A 7 13.60 -22.68 33.55
N LEU A 8 14.77 -22.77 32.93
CA LEU A 8 14.95 -22.49 31.50
C LEU A 8 14.21 -23.51 30.63
N SER A 9 14.22 -24.79 31.00
CA SER A 9 13.47 -25.83 30.29
C SER A 9 11.95 -25.62 30.37
N CYS A 10 11.42 -25.26 31.54
CA CYS A 10 9.99 -24.96 31.69
C CYS A 10 9.58 -23.71 30.90
N LEU A 11 10.44 -22.69 30.86
CA LEU A 11 10.20 -21.49 30.06
C LEU A 11 10.16 -21.81 28.56
N ALA A 12 11.08 -22.65 28.08
CA ALA A 12 11.11 -23.08 26.68
C ALA A 12 9.86 -23.87 26.28
N ILE A 13 9.37 -24.76 27.16
CA ILE A 13 8.12 -25.50 26.95
C ILE A 13 6.93 -24.54 26.90
N ALA A 14 6.85 -23.58 27.83
CA ALA A 14 5.76 -22.60 27.86
C ALA A 14 5.72 -21.71 26.61
N VAL A 15 6.88 -21.24 26.13
CA VAL A 15 6.99 -20.48 24.87
C VAL A 15 6.59 -21.34 23.68
N SER A 16 6.98 -22.62 23.66
CA SER A 16 6.63 -23.54 22.57
C SER A 16 5.12 -23.81 22.50
N SER A 17 4.44 -23.91 23.65
CA SER A 17 2.97 -24.03 23.70
C SER A 17 2.23 -22.75 23.33
N ALA A 18 2.84 -21.57 23.52
CA ALA A 18 2.28 -20.31 23.01
C ALA A 18 2.46 -20.18 21.48
N CYS A 19 3.47 -20.86 20.92
CA CYS A 19 3.77 -20.91 19.49
C CYS A 19 3.11 -22.11 18.78
N HIS A 20 1.88 -22.48 19.16
CA HIS A 20 1.11 -23.39 18.31
C HIS A 20 0.78 -22.68 17.00
N ALA A 21 1.46 -23.10 15.93
CA ALA A 21 1.00 -22.83 14.57
C ALA A 21 -0.26 -23.66 14.33
N GLU A 22 -1.41 -23.02 14.22
CA GLU A 22 -2.60 -23.66 13.67
C GLU A 22 -2.29 -24.08 12.23
N VAL A 23 -2.18 -25.39 11.99
CA VAL A 23 -2.19 -25.93 10.63
C VAL A 23 -3.63 -25.86 10.17
N LEU A 24 -4.01 -24.71 9.61
CA LEU A 24 -5.27 -24.58 8.89
C LEU A 24 -5.23 -25.59 7.73
N THR A 25 -6.12 -26.58 7.81
CA THR A 25 -6.22 -27.72 6.88
C THR A 25 -6.83 -27.31 5.52
N TYR A 26 -7.20 -26.04 5.40
CA TYR A 26 -7.46 -25.35 4.15
C TYR A 26 -6.40 -24.25 4.08
N PRO A 27 -5.53 -24.17 3.05
CA PRO A 27 -4.73 -22.96 2.89
C PRO A 27 -5.74 -21.83 2.76
N ASP A 28 -5.69 -20.85 3.68
CA ASP A 28 -6.40 -19.59 3.45
C ASP A 28 -6.14 -19.19 2.00
N PRO A 29 -7.17 -18.77 1.24
CA PRO A 29 -6.97 -18.33 -0.13
C PRO A 29 -5.76 -17.40 -0.14
N LEU A 30 -4.78 -17.70 -1.00
CA LEU A 30 -3.48 -17.02 -1.02
C LEU A 30 -3.69 -15.53 -0.74
N GLY A 31 -3.21 -15.09 0.43
CA GLY A 31 -3.42 -13.74 0.90
C GLY A 31 -3.04 -12.73 -0.18
N SER A 32 -3.72 -11.61 -0.23
CA SER A 32 -3.42 -10.58 -1.22
C SER A 32 -1.95 -10.16 -1.13
N SER A 33 -1.26 -10.21 -2.27
CA SER A 33 0.11 -9.70 -2.37
C SER A 33 0.21 -8.23 -1.95
N GLN A 34 1.43 -7.81 -1.60
CA GLN A 34 1.73 -6.42 -1.26
C GLN A 34 2.18 -5.64 -2.50
N SER A 35 1.71 -4.40 -2.62
CA SER A 35 2.14 -3.47 -3.66
C SER A 35 3.53 -2.91 -3.36
N ASP A 36 4.25 -2.50 -4.41
CA ASP A 36 5.52 -1.76 -4.34
C ASP A 36 5.43 -0.48 -3.48
N PHE A 37 4.22 0.07 -3.40
CA PHE A 37 3.89 1.28 -2.67
C PHE A 37 3.34 0.98 -1.26
N GLY A 38 3.28 -0.28 -0.86
CA GLY A 38 2.58 -0.72 0.34
C GLY A 38 1.09 -0.93 0.12
N GLY A 39 0.48 -1.60 1.11
CA GLY A 39 -0.89 -2.06 1.04
C GLY A 39 -1.02 -3.25 0.11
N THR A 40 -2.23 -3.78 0.04
CA THR A 40 -2.54 -4.90 -0.84
C THR A 40 -2.52 -4.47 -2.31
N GLY A 41 -1.99 -5.31 -3.19
CA GLY A 41 -1.81 -4.96 -4.60
C GLY A 41 -0.77 -5.83 -5.28
N LEU A 42 -0.69 -5.75 -6.61
CA LEU A 42 0.24 -6.54 -7.40
C LEU A 42 1.31 -5.64 -8.00
N LEU A 43 2.54 -5.69 -7.48
CA LEU A 43 3.61 -4.78 -7.91
C LEU A 43 3.11 -3.32 -7.82
N GLN A 44 3.11 -2.56 -8.92
CA GLN A 44 2.56 -1.20 -8.97
C GLN A 44 1.06 -1.14 -9.32
N MET A 45 0.45 -2.27 -9.69
CA MET A 45 -0.95 -2.36 -10.08
C MET A 45 -1.86 -2.48 -8.86
N PRO A 46 -2.82 -1.57 -8.67
CA PRO A 46 -3.83 -1.71 -7.63
C PRO A 46 -4.73 -2.93 -7.86
N ASN A 47 -5.25 -3.51 -6.78
CA ASN A 47 -6.31 -4.52 -6.80
C ASN A 47 -7.43 -4.15 -5.82
N ALA A 48 -8.56 -4.84 -5.92
CA ALA A 48 -9.70 -4.58 -5.05
C ALA A 48 -9.61 -5.30 -3.70
N ARG A 49 -8.60 -6.15 -3.48
CA ARG A 49 -8.40 -6.93 -2.25
C ARG A 49 -8.06 -6.02 -1.08
N ILE A 50 -8.47 -6.45 0.11
CA ILE A 50 -8.13 -5.85 1.41
C ILE A 50 -7.67 -7.01 2.30
N ALA A 51 -6.62 -6.78 3.09
CA ALA A 51 -6.12 -7.77 4.04
C ALA A 51 -7.14 -8.04 5.16
N PRO A 52 -7.03 -9.16 5.88
CA PRO A 52 -7.81 -9.41 7.10
C PRO A 52 -7.81 -8.22 8.06
N GLU A 53 -8.94 -7.98 8.73
CA GLU A 53 -9.06 -6.87 9.69
C GLU A 53 -8.01 -6.97 10.79
N GLY A 54 -7.34 -5.85 11.07
CA GLY A 54 -6.24 -5.77 12.03
C GLY A 54 -4.89 -6.25 11.49
N GLU A 55 -4.83 -6.76 10.25
CA GLU A 55 -3.55 -7.13 9.64
C GLU A 55 -2.70 -5.88 9.40
N PHE A 56 -1.42 -6.01 9.74
CA PHE A 56 -0.42 -4.98 9.60
C PHE A 56 0.76 -5.50 8.78
N SER A 57 1.24 -4.68 7.84
CA SER A 57 2.37 -5.02 6.97
C SER A 57 3.40 -3.89 6.95
N VAL A 58 4.67 -4.27 6.88
CA VAL A 58 5.80 -3.36 6.69
C VAL A 58 6.59 -3.85 5.49
N ASN A 59 6.78 -2.97 4.51
CA ASN A 59 7.53 -3.28 3.30
C ASN A 59 8.67 -2.29 3.11
N TYR A 60 9.81 -2.82 2.65
CA TYR A 60 10.95 -2.06 2.17
C TYR A 60 11.21 -2.43 0.71
N ARG A 61 11.25 -1.43 -0.17
CA ARG A 61 11.61 -1.59 -1.58
C ARG A 61 12.76 -0.65 -1.91
N ASP A 62 13.76 -1.17 -2.60
CA ASP A 62 14.93 -0.41 -3.04
C ASP A 62 15.13 -0.61 -4.55
N ASN A 63 15.32 0.50 -5.26
CA ASN A 63 15.78 0.51 -6.64
C ASN A 63 16.64 1.77 -6.88
N ASP A 64 17.17 1.91 -8.10
CA ASP A 64 18.07 3.01 -8.43
C ASP A 64 17.40 4.40 -8.42
N GLN A 65 16.07 4.44 -8.50
CA GLN A 65 15.28 5.68 -8.57
C GLN A 65 14.64 6.02 -7.22
N TYR A 66 14.07 5.03 -6.54
CA TYR A 66 13.23 5.18 -5.37
C TYR A 66 13.55 4.16 -4.30
N ARG A 67 13.51 4.59 -3.04
CA ARG A 67 13.31 3.70 -1.89
C ARG A 67 11.96 3.99 -1.26
N PHE A 68 11.18 2.94 -1.05
CA PHE A 68 9.91 3.02 -0.36
C PHE A 68 10.01 2.29 0.96
N TYR A 69 9.65 3.00 2.02
CA TYR A 69 9.35 2.44 3.33
C TYR A 69 7.85 2.60 3.51
N SER A 70 7.12 1.49 3.51
CA SER A 70 5.66 1.54 3.61
C SER A 70 5.19 0.71 4.78
N THR A 71 4.16 1.20 5.42
CA THR A 71 3.50 0.58 6.55
C THR A 71 2.00 0.63 6.30
N SER A 72 1.33 -0.51 6.33
CA SER A 72 -0.10 -0.59 6.00
C SER A 72 -0.86 -1.36 7.06
N VAL A 73 -2.11 -0.96 7.26
CA VAL A 73 -3.02 -1.61 8.20
C VAL A 73 -4.41 -1.70 7.57
N ALA A 74 -5.01 -2.88 7.63
CA ALA A 74 -6.42 -3.06 7.36
C ALA A 74 -7.21 -2.67 8.62
N LEU A 75 -7.56 -1.39 8.74
CA LEU A 75 -8.28 -0.84 9.90
C LEU A 75 -9.65 -1.50 10.08
N PHE A 76 -10.33 -1.77 8.97
CA PHE A 76 -11.61 -2.46 8.91
C PHE A 76 -11.62 -3.40 7.70
N PRO A 77 -12.55 -4.36 7.61
CA PRO A 77 -12.66 -5.25 6.44
C PRO A 77 -12.90 -4.48 5.12
N TRP A 78 -13.32 -3.22 5.20
CA TRP A 78 -13.60 -2.35 4.05
C TRP A 78 -12.63 -1.17 3.91
N LEU A 79 -11.68 -0.99 4.84
CA LEU A 79 -10.74 0.13 4.83
C LEU A 79 -9.32 -0.33 5.14
N GLU A 80 -8.43 -0.07 4.19
CA GLU A 80 -6.99 -0.20 4.34
C GLU A 80 -6.34 1.18 4.27
N GLY A 81 -5.44 1.45 5.21
CA GLY A 81 -4.65 2.68 5.24
C GLY A 81 -3.16 2.35 5.13
N THR A 82 -2.43 3.17 4.36
CA THR A 82 -0.99 3.01 4.16
C THR A 82 -0.29 4.34 4.36
N ILE A 83 0.75 4.32 5.19
CA ILE A 83 1.72 5.41 5.29
C ILE A 83 2.98 4.97 4.56
N ARG A 84 3.50 5.83 3.69
CA ARG A 84 4.74 5.56 2.96
C ARG A 84 5.68 6.75 3.06
N TYR A 85 6.95 6.46 3.27
CA TYR A 85 8.05 7.39 3.17
C TYR A 85 8.87 7.02 1.94
N THR A 86 9.07 8.01 1.06
CA THR A 86 9.78 7.85 -0.20
C THR A 86 11.08 8.63 -0.17
N ASP A 87 12.15 7.97 -0.60
CA ASP A 87 13.42 8.59 -0.93
C ASP A 87 13.64 8.55 -2.45
N VAL A 88 13.71 9.72 -3.08
CA VAL A 88 13.92 9.88 -4.52
C VAL A 88 15.39 10.16 -4.77
N ARG A 89 16.11 9.13 -5.20
CA ARG A 89 17.58 9.13 -5.32
C ARG A 89 18.11 10.03 -6.43
N THR A 90 17.26 10.38 -7.38
CA THR A 90 17.60 11.19 -8.57
C THR A 90 17.37 12.69 -8.39
N ARG A 91 16.90 13.13 -7.22
CA ARG A 91 16.62 14.54 -6.93
C ARG A 91 17.26 14.96 -5.62
N LYS A 92 17.78 16.19 -5.56
CA LYS A 92 18.27 16.82 -4.33
C LYS A 92 17.09 17.20 -3.43
N TYR A 93 17.34 17.32 -2.13
CA TYR A 93 16.31 17.63 -1.14
C TYR A 93 15.55 18.93 -1.41
N SER A 94 16.25 19.97 -1.84
CA SER A 94 15.70 21.29 -2.18
C SER A 94 16.25 21.77 -3.52
N GLN A 95 15.60 22.79 -4.08
CA GLN A 95 16.07 23.52 -5.27
C GLN A 95 17.43 24.21 -5.02
N TRP A 96 17.75 24.49 -3.75
CA TRP A 96 19.03 25.08 -3.35
C TRP A 96 20.03 23.97 -3.03
N GLU A 97 21.08 23.87 -3.85
CA GLU A 97 22.10 22.82 -3.72
C GLU A 97 22.88 22.93 -2.40
N ASP A 98 23.18 24.15 -1.97
CA ASP A 98 23.88 24.45 -0.70
C ASP A 98 23.11 23.95 0.53
N PHE A 99 21.78 23.96 0.47
CA PHE A 99 20.93 23.46 1.54
C PHE A 99 20.79 21.93 1.50
N SER A 100 20.87 21.35 0.30
CA SER A 100 20.64 19.92 0.10
C SER A 100 21.86 19.07 0.47
N GLY A 101 23.08 19.54 0.19
CA GLY A 101 24.29 18.75 0.36
C GLY A 101 24.18 17.38 -0.32
N ASP A 102 24.39 16.30 0.44
CA ASP A 102 24.26 14.92 -0.03
C ASP A 102 22.86 14.31 0.19
N GLN A 103 21.89 15.09 0.69
CA GLN A 103 20.55 14.61 0.95
C GLN A 103 19.72 14.53 -0.34
N SER A 104 19.16 13.35 -0.59
CA SER A 104 18.17 13.13 -1.65
C SER A 104 16.77 13.56 -1.23
N TYR A 105 15.91 13.83 -2.20
CA TYR A 105 14.54 14.29 -1.99
C TYR A 105 13.71 13.27 -1.20
N LYS A 106 12.94 13.77 -0.24
CA LYS A 106 12.12 12.94 0.66
C LYS A 106 10.66 13.37 0.57
N ASP A 107 9.79 12.39 0.55
CA ASP A 107 8.36 12.58 0.51
C ASP A 107 7.65 11.66 1.50
N LYS A 108 6.54 12.12 2.06
CA LYS A 108 5.67 11.38 2.97
C LYS A 108 4.33 11.30 2.29
N SER A 109 3.72 10.13 2.21
CA SER A 109 2.42 9.97 1.59
C SER A 109 1.49 9.16 2.50
N PHE A 110 0.24 9.60 2.59
CA PHE A 110 -0.85 8.83 3.17
C PHE A 110 -1.81 8.36 2.07
N ASP A 111 -2.02 7.05 2.00
CA ASP A 111 -2.90 6.40 1.04
C ASP A 111 -4.07 5.72 1.80
N PHE A 112 -5.24 5.66 1.17
CA PHE A 112 -6.33 4.80 1.60
C PHE A 112 -6.88 3.96 0.45
N LYS A 113 -7.44 2.80 0.82
CA LYS A 113 -8.24 1.96 -0.06
C LYS A 113 -9.53 1.58 0.64
N LEU A 114 -10.64 1.85 -0.02
CA LEU A 114 -12.00 1.58 0.42
C LEU A 114 -12.60 0.49 -0.46
N ARG A 115 -12.97 -0.64 0.14
CA ARG A 115 -13.79 -1.65 -0.54
C ARG A 115 -15.23 -1.17 -0.55
N LEU A 116 -15.76 -0.96 -1.76
CA LEU A 116 -17.12 -0.49 -1.99
C LEU A 116 -18.13 -1.62 -1.83
N TRP A 117 -17.79 -2.81 -2.31
CA TRP A 117 -18.58 -4.02 -2.10
C TRP A 117 -17.72 -5.27 -2.22
N GLU A 118 -18.16 -6.33 -1.55
CA GLU A 118 -17.46 -7.62 -1.51
C GLU A 118 -17.73 -8.45 -2.78
N GLU A 119 -16.81 -9.36 -3.08
CA GLU A 119 -17.01 -10.31 -4.16
C GLU A 119 -18.20 -11.23 -3.84
N GLY A 120 -19.18 -11.28 -4.75
CA GLY A 120 -20.28 -12.24 -4.69
C GLY A 120 -20.06 -13.38 -5.69
N TYR A 121 -21.09 -14.20 -5.93
CA TYR A 121 -21.01 -15.18 -7.03
C TYR A 121 -20.93 -14.49 -8.40
N TRP A 122 -21.80 -13.51 -8.64
CA TRP A 122 -21.95 -12.82 -9.93
C TRP A 122 -21.10 -11.55 -10.08
N LEU A 123 -20.89 -10.81 -8.99
CA LEU A 123 -20.20 -9.53 -9.03
C LEU A 123 -18.75 -9.65 -8.53
N PRO A 124 -17.79 -8.91 -9.13
CA PRO A 124 -16.44 -8.80 -8.60
C PRO A 124 -16.43 -7.95 -7.33
N GLN A 125 -15.41 -8.10 -6.49
CA GLN A 125 -15.12 -7.14 -5.43
C GLN A 125 -14.69 -5.81 -6.06
N VAL A 126 -15.19 -4.69 -5.56
CA VAL A 126 -14.77 -3.37 -6.05
C VAL A 126 -14.20 -2.53 -4.93
N ALA A 127 -13.09 -1.86 -5.24
CA ALA A 127 -12.47 -0.90 -4.36
C ALA A 127 -12.17 0.40 -5.07
N PHE A 128 -12.27 1.49 -4.32
CA PHE A 128 -11.75 2.79 -4.68
C PHE A 128 -10.54 3.09 -3.80
N GLY A 129 -9.47 3.60 -4.39
CA GLY A 129 -8.31 4.03 -3.61
C GLY A 129 -7.83 5.40 -4.04
N LYS A 130 -7.22 6.08 -3.07
CA LYS A 130 -6.52 7.33 -3.28
C LYS A 130 -5.15 7.26 -2.63
N ARG A 131 -4.14 7.70 -3.37
CA ARG A 131 -2.75 7.76 -2.95
C ARG A 131 -2.33 9.20 -2.73
N ASP A 132 -1.37 9.38 -1.84
CA ASP A 132 -0.67 10.64 -1.62
C ASP A 132 -1.61 11.82 -1.29
N ILE A 133 -2.49 11.59 -0.32
CA ILE A 133 -3.45 12.61 0.16
C ILE A 133 -2.74 13.67 0.99
N ALA A 134 -1.72 13.24 1.72
CA ALA A 134 -0.92 14.06 2.60
C ALA A 134 0.55 13.79 2.28
N GLY A 135 1.07 14.57 1.32
CA GLY A 135 2.44 14.52 0.80
C GLY A 135 2.69 15.62 -0.21
N THR A 136 3.77 15.49 -0.99
CA THR A 136 4.14 16.51 -1.99
C THR A 136 3.42 16.34 -3.33
N GLY A 137 2.56 15.32 -3.44
CA GLY A 137 1.77 15.04 -4.63
C GLY A 137 2.55 14.33 -5.75
N LEU A 138 3.79 13.89 -5.48
CA LEU A 138 4.64 13.22 -6.46
C LEU A 138 4.02 11.89 -6.95
N PHE A 139 3.28 11.21 -6.07
CA PHE A 139 2.61 9.94 -6.36
C PHE A 139 1.09 10.05 -6.26
N ASP A 140 0.55 11.26 -6.30
CA ASP A 140 -0.89 11.51 -6.23
C ASP A 140 -1.63 10.82 -7.37
N GLY A 141 -2.68 10.11 -6.98
CA GLY A 141 -3.46 9.33 -7.91
C GLY A 141 -4.63 8.66 -7.23
N GLU A 142 -5.70 8.50 -8.00
CA GLU A 142 -6.89 7.80 -7.57
C GLU A 142 -7.14 6.63 -8.52
N TYR A 143 -7.85 5.61 -8.04
CA TYR A 143 -8.20 4.48 -8.87
C TYR A 143 -9.52 3.84 -8.43
N LEU A 144 -10.20 3.23 -9.39
CA LEU A 144 -11.34 2.35 -9.18
C LEU A 144 -11.01 1.00 -9.81
N VAL A 145 -11.10 -0.05 -9.02
CA VAL A 145 -10.64 -1.38 -9.42
C VAL A 145 -11.63 -2.46 -9.00
N ALA A 146 -11.78 -3.46 -9.86
CA ALA A 146 -12.60 -4.63 -9.66
C ALA A 146 -11.71 -5.89 -9.69
N SER A 147 -11.82 -6.76 -8.70
CA SER A 147 -11.12 -8.04 -8.64
C SER A 147 -12.08 -9.22 -8.49
N LYS A 148 -11.80 -10.31 -9.19
CA LYS A 148 -12.63 -11.53 -9.23
C LYS A 148 -11.75 -12.76 -9.18
N GLN A 149 -11.98 -13.62 -8.21
CA GLN A 149 -11.27 -14.88 -8.09
C GLN A 149 -12.03 -15.99 -8.81
N ALA A 150 -11.37 -16.67 -9.74
CA ALA A 150 -11.89 -17.84 -10.43
C ALA A 150 -10.90 -18.99 -10.27
N GLY A 151 -11.13 -19.82 -9.24
CA GLY A 151 -10.21 -20.89 -8.86
C GLY A 151 -8.84 -20.34 -8.43
N PRO A 152 -7.73 -20.77 -9.04
CA PRO A 152 -6.39 -20.31 -8.67
C PRO A 152 -6.01 -18.93 -9.25
N PHE A 153 -6.87 -18.33 -10.08
CA PHE A 153 -6.59 -17.05 -10.74
C PHE A 153 -7.40 -15.91 -10.10
N ASP A 154 -6.75 -14.77 -9.87
CA ASP A 154 -7.41 -13.52 -9.46
C ASP A 154 -7.30 -12.48 -10.58
N PHE A 155 -8.42 -12.21 -11.23
CA PHE A 155 -8.51 -11.26 -12.33
C PHE A 155 -8.78 -9.87 -11.77
N THR A 156 -8.00 -8.89 -12.21
CA THR A 156 -8.17 -7.50 -11.79
C THR A 156 -8.31 -6.59 -13.01
N LEU A 157 -9.33 -5.73 -12.99
CA LEU A 157 -9.58 -4.72 -14.01
C LEU A 157 -9.86 -3.39 -13.31
N GLY A 158 -9.26 -2.31 -13.77
CA GLY A 158 -9.47 -1.00 -13.15
C GLY A 158 -9.12 0.16 -14.05
N MET A 159 -9.52 1.33 -13.58
CA MET A 159 -9.20 2.62 -14.16
C MET A 159 -8.53 3.48 -13.10
N ALA A 160 -7.50 4.23 -13.49
CA ALA A 160 -6.75 5.07 -12.59
C ALA A 160 -6.44 6.42 -13.22
N TRP A 161 -6.26 7.42 -12.38
CA TRP A 161 -5.96 8.80 -12.74
C TRP A 161 -4.75 9.27 -11.91
N GLY A 162 -4.03 10.29 -12.39
CA GLY A 162 -2.80 10.75 -11.73
C GLY A 162 -1.61 9.87 -12.04
N TYR A 163 -0.80 9.53 -11.03
CA TYR A 163 0.46 8.81 -11.21
C TYR A 163 0.31 7.55 -12.07
N ALA A 164 -0.67 6.70 -11.74
CA ALA A 164 -0.95 5.46 -12.48
C ALA A 164 -1.65 5.71 -13.83
N GLY A 165 -2.25 6.89 -14.03
CA GLY A 165 -2.95 7.31 -15.24
C GLY A 165 -2.14 8.24 -16.15
N ASN A 166 -0.84 8.42 -15.91
CA ASN A 166 0.03 9.38 -16.62
C ASN A 166 0.11 9.17 -18.14
N ALA A 167 -0.29 8.01 -18.67
CA ALA A 167 -0.41 7.77 -20.10
C ALA A 167 -1.50 8.62 -20.79
N GLY A 168 -2.45 9.19 -20.03
CA GLY A 168 -3.45 10.14 -20.54
C GLY A 168 -4.59 9.51 -21.34
N ASN A 169 -4.74 8.18 -21.31
CA ASN A 169 -5.75 7.46 -22.11
C ASN A 169 -7.20 7.70 -21.67
N ILE A 170 -7.44 8.04 -20.39
CA ILE A 170 -8.78 8.20 -19.81
C ILE A 170 -8.82 9.46 -18.96
N THR A 171 -9.71 10.40 -19.30
CA THR A 171 -9.94 11.61 -18.51
C THR A 171 -10.60 11.29 -17.18
N ASN A 172 -10.15 11.94 -16.10
CA ASN A 172 -10.77 11.81 -14.77
C ASN A 172 -12.27 12.17 -14.85
N PRO A 173 -13.22 11.27 -14.53
CA PRO A 173 -14.65 11.56 -14.62
C PRO A 173 -15.08 12.71 -13.68
N PHE A 174 -14.33 12.97 -12.60
CA PHE A 174 -14.59 14.09 -11.68
C PHE A 174 -14.27 15.46 -12.29
N CYS A 175 -13.60 15.50 -13.45
CA CYS A 175 -13.51 16.71 -14.27
C CYS A 175 -14.87 17.33 -14.58
N ARG A 176 -15.91 16.51 -14.76
CA ARG A 176 -17.26 17.00 -15.05
C ARG A 176 -17.89 17.74 -13.88
N VAL A 177 -17.37 17.53 -12.66
CA VAL A 177 -17.87 18.17 -11.45
C VAL A 177 -17.09 19.46 -11.17
N SER A 178 -15.78 19.47 -11.41
CA SER A 178 -14.96 20.68 -11.25
C SER A 178 -13.63 20.57 -12.01
N ASP A 179 -13.24 21.67 -12.65
CA ASP A 179 -12.00 21.78 -13.45
C ASP A 179 -10.72 21.56 -12.62
N LYS A 180 -10.79 21.74 -11.29
CA LYS A 180 -9.65 21.46 -10.38
C LYS A 180 -9.21 20.00 -10.38
N TYR A 181 -10.07 19.07 -10.81
CA TYR A 181 -9.72 17.65 -10.94
C TYR A 181 -9.13 17.32 -12.31
N CYS A 182 -9.15 18.26 -13.26
CA CYS A 182 -8.50 18.14 -14.56
C CYS A 182 -7.07 18.67 -14.57
N HIS A 183 -6.80 19.67 -13.73
CA HIS A 183 -5.49 20.31 -13.63
C HIS A 183 -4.88 19.98 -12.28
N ARG A 184 -3.74 19.26 -12.27
CA ARG A 184 -2.93 19.05 -11.06
C ARG A 184 -2.04 20.26 -10.85
N ALA A 185 -1.96 20.76 -9.62
CA ALA A 185 -1.06 21.85 -9.27
C ALA A 185 0.41 21.38 -9.34
N GLU A 186 1.28 22.18 -9.94
CA GLU A 186 2.71 21.83 -10.16
C GLU A 186 3.61 22.08 -8.93
N SER A 187 3.07 22.52 -7.79
CA SER A 187 3.87 22.86 -6.61
C SER A 187 4.28 21.60 -5.84
N HIS A 188 5.41 21.01 -6.23
CA HIS A 188 6.05 19.93 -5.48
C HIS A 188 7.11 20.48 -4.53
N ASP A 189 6.71 21.24 -3.51
CA ASP A 189 7.63 21.68 -2.47
C ASP A 189 7.74 20.62 -1.37
N ALA A 190 8.96 20.13 -1.12
CA ALA A 190 9.22 19.28 0.02
C ALA A 190 9.72 20.14 1.19
N GLY A 191 8.82 20.38 2.15
CA GLY A 191 9.17 21.00 3.42
C GLY A 191 8.42 22.31 3.67
N ASP A 192 7.29 22.20 4.35
CA ASP A 192 6.91 23.20 5.37
C ASP A 192 7.35 22.68 6.75
#